data_AF-A0A3P6TE87-F1
#
_entry.id   AF-A0A3P6TE87-F1
#
_cell.length_a   1.000
_cell.length_b   1.000
_cell.length_c   1.000
_cell.angle_alpha   90.00
_cell.angle_beta   90.00
_cell.angle_gamma   90.00
#
_symmetry.space_group_name_H-M   'P 1'
#
loop_
_entity.id
_entity.type
_entity.pdbx_description
1 polymer ?
#
loop_
_entity_poly.entity_id
_entity_poly.type
_entity_poly.pdbx_seq_one_letter_code
_entity_poly.pdbx_strand_id
1 'polypeptide(L)'
;MIGIKKVAGGNLNESRLVQGVAFQKAFSYAGFEMQPKHYENPLVALLNIELELKAEKDNAEMRLTTVEEFQAVVDAEWDILYNKLEKIHESGAKIVLSKLPIGDVATQWDMFCAGRIPQEDLDRIMAACGGSILTTVSQIDASVLGKCEKFYEQQVGSER
;
A
#
# COMPACT_ATOMS: atom_id res chain seq x y z
N MET A 1 -19.74 -1.70 12.32
CA MET A 1 -19.00 -2.97 12.32
C MET A 1 -17.93 -2.86 13.41
N ILE A 2 -17.77 -3.84 14.30
CA ILE A 2 -16.78 -3.79 15.39
C ILE A 2 -15.73 -4.86 15.14
N GLY A 3 -14.46 -4.44 14.99
CA GLY A 3 -13.32 -5.33 14.88
C GLY A 3 -12.54 -5.38 16.20
N ILE A 4 -12.08 -6.57 16.59
CA ILE A 4 -11.22 -6.75 17.77
C ILE A 4 -9.86 -7.22 17.28
N LYS A 5 -8.81 -6.43 17.55
CA LYS A 5 -7.41 -6.84 17.34
C LYS A 5 -6.83 -7.21 18.70
N LYS A 6 -6.47 -8.49 18.85
CA LYS A 6 -5.83 -8.99 20.07
C LYS A 6 -4.33 -8.97 19.87
N VAL A 7 -3.63 -8.29 20.78
CA VAL A 7 -2.17 -8.26 20.82
C VAL A 7 -1.74 -8.97 22.09
N ALA A 8 -0.73 -9.85 21.98
CA ALA A 8 -0.22 -10.58 23.13
C ALA A 8 0.69 -9.68 23.98
N GLY A 9 0.52 -9.77 25.30
CA GLY A 9 1.26 -8.95 26.27
C GLY A 9 0.52 -7.66 26.66
N GLY A 10 1.07 -6.95 27.65
CA GLY A 10 0.45 -5.76 28.25
C GLY A 10 -0.56 -6.07 29.36
N ASN A 11 -1.16 -5.02 29.92
CA ASN A 11 -2.18 -5.11 30.96
C ASN A 11 -3.59 -4.94 30.35
N LEU A 12 -4.61 -5.56 30.97
CA LEU A 12 -6.01 -5.44 30.51
C LEU A 12 -6.47 -3.97 30.43
N ASN A 13 -5.98 -3.13 31.34
CA ASN A 13 -6.29 -1.69 31.42
C ASN A 13 -5.64 -0.86 30.30
N GLU A 14 -4.71 -1.41 29.52
CA GLU A 14 -4.08 -0.73 28.38
C GLU A 14 -4.90 -0.88 27.09
N SER A 15 -5.99 -1.66 27.14
CA SER A 15 -6.93 -1.81 26.03
C SER A 15 -7.58 -0.47 25.70
N ARG A 16 -7.54 -0.09 24.43
CA ARG A 16 -8.09 1.19 23.94
C ARG A 16 -9.08 0.96 22.81
N LEU A 17 -10.11 1.79 22.77
CA LEU A 17 -11.02 1.87 21.64
C LEU A 17 -10.44 2.87 20.62
N VAL A 18 -10.16 2.39 19.40
CA VAL A 18 -9.75 3.24 18.28
C VAL A 18 -11.00 3.63 17.51
N GLN A 19 -11.25 4.94 17.38
CA GLN A 19 -12.31 5.46 16.51
C GLN A 19 -11.84 5.46 15.05
N GLY A 20 -11.76 4.27 14.46
CA GLY A 20 -11.23 4.04 13.13
C GLY A 20 -10.91 2.56 12.92
N VAL A 21 -9.84 2.29 12.18
CA VAL A 21 -9.36 0.93 11.94
C VAL A 21 -7.92 0.81 12.39
N ALA A 22 -7.62 -0.30 13.05
CA ALA A 22 -6.26 -0.72 13.34
C ALA A 22 -6.00 -2.05 12.63
N PHE A 23 -4.85 -2.17 11.99
CA PHE A 23 -4.35 -3.39 11.38
C PHE A 23 -2.91 -3.59 11.83
N GLN A 24 -2.48 -4.86 11.86
CA GLN A 24 -1.11 -5.21 12.22
C GLN A 24 -0.17 -4.75 11.11
N LYS A 25 1.06 -4.35 11.45
CA LYS A 25 2.08 -4.02 10.46
C LYS A 25 2.22 -5.15 9.45
N ALA A 26 1.93 -4.81 8.20
CA ALA A 26 2.11 -5.73 7.08
C ALA A 26 3.59 -5.84 6.69
N PHE A 27 3.92 -6.80 5.83
CA PHE A 27 5.30 -7.00 5.39
C PHE A 27 5.82 -5.72 4.70
N SER A 28 6.91 -5.17 5.24
CA SER A 28 7.52 -3.94 4.76
C SER A 28 8.90 -4.22 4.17
N TYR A 29 9.19 -3.65 2.99
CA TYR A 29 10.49 -3.75 2.33
C TYR A 29 11.49 -2.71 2.90
N ALA A 30 12.72 -2.76 2.41
CA ALA A 30 13.76 -1.79 2.77
C ALA A 30 13.29 -0.34 2.51
N GLY A 31 13.69 0.60 3.36
CA GLY A 31 13.26 2.01 3.29
C GLY A 31 12.02 2.36 4.12
N PHE A 32 11.22 1.37 4.52
CA PHE A 32 10.00 1.61 5.32
C PHE A 32 10.25 2.36 6.63
N GLU A 33 11.33 2.06 7.36
CA GLU A 33 11.62 2.74 8.64
C GLU A 33 12.00 4.23 8.46
N MET A 34 12.36 4.66 7.25
CA MET A 34 12.63 6.07 6.95
C MET A 34 11.37 6.86 6.59
N GLN A 35 10.24 6.18 6.35
CA GLN A 35 8.98 6.85 6.01
C GLN A 35 8.39 7.52 7.26
N PRO A 36 7.78 8.71 7.12
CA PRO A 36 7.05 9.33 8.21
C PRO A 36 6.00 8.37 8.76
N LYS A 37 6.03 8.16 10.08
CA LYS A 37 5.10 7.26 10.77
C LYS A 37 3.88 7.97 11.32
N HIS A 38 3.77 9.26 11.09
CA HIS A 38 2.64 10.06 11.52
C HIS A 38 2.27 11.03 10.40
N TYR A 39 1.01 10.98 9.99
CA TYR A 39 0.42 11.94 9.07
C TYR A 39 -0.84 12.55 9.69
N GLU A 40 -1.07 13.82 9.39
CA GLU A 40 -2.31 14.55 9.69
C GLU A 40 -3.07 14.79 8.38
N ASN A 41 -4.36 14.48 8.38
CA ASN A 41 -5.25 14.58 7.24
C ASN A 41 -4.74 13.94 5.93
N PRO A 42 -4.14 12.72 5.93
CA PRO A 42 -3.62 12.13 4.72
C PRO A 42 -4.73 11.61 3.79
N LEU A 43 -4.42 11.59 2.50
CA LEU A 43 -5.19 10.87 1.49
C LEU A 43 -4.71 9.41 1.42
N VAL A 44 -5.66 8.48 1.45
CA VAL A 44 -5.44 7.02 1.51
C VAL A 44 -5.86 6.39 0.19
N ALA A 45 -4.91 5.80 -0.54
CA ALA A 45 -5.16 4.98 -1.71
C ALA A 45 -5.30 3.51 -1.29
N LEU A 46 -6.45 2.91 -1.63
CA LEU A 46 -6.72 1.49 -1.45
C LEU A 46 -6.56 0.79 -2.80
N LEU A 47 -5.59 -0.12 -2.88
CA LEU A 47 -5.18 -0.76 -4.12
C LEU A 47 -5.31 -2.28 -4.03
N ASN A 48 -5.59 -2.89 -5.18
CA ASN A 48 -5.54 -4.33 -5.39
C ASN A 48 -4.62 -4.61 -6.59
N ILE A 49 -3.46 -3.98 -6.60
CA ILE A 49 -2.41 -4.13 -7.62
C ILE A 49 -1.06 -4.41 -6.98
N GLU A 50 -0.19 -5.10 -7.72
CA GLU A 50 1.21 -5.32 -7.35
C GLU A 50 2.03 -4.10 -7.78
N LEU A 51 2.86 -3.59 -6.87
CA LEU A 51 3.81 -2.50 -7.11
C LEU A 51 5.24 -3.01 -6.97
N GLU A 52 5.52 -4.14 -7.62
CA GLU A 52 6.81 -4.80 -7.64
C GLU A 52 7.08 -5.23 -9.07
N LEU A 53 8.35 -5.23 -9.47
CA LEU A 53 8.75 -5.75 -10.77
C LEU A 53 8.53 -7.27 -10.72
N LYS A 54 7.46 -7.74 -11.36
CA LYS A 54 7.15 -9.17 -11.43
C LYS A 54 7.37 -9.71 -12.83
N ALA A 55 7.86 -10.95 -12.88
CA ALA A 55 7.59 -11.81 -14.00
C ALA A 55 6.07 -12.00 -14.10
N GLU A 56 5.50 -11.66 -15.25
CA GLU A 56 4.08 -11.85 -15.56
C GLU A 56 3.58 -13.21 -15.02
N LYS A 57 2.49 -13.15 -14.23
CA LYS A 57 1.88 -14.35 -13.63
C LYS A 57 1.21 -15.24 -14.69
N ASP A 58 0.79 -14.64 -15.79
CA ASP A 58 0.30 -15.32 -16.97
C ASP A 58 1.49 -15.49 -17.92
N ASN A 59 1.81 -16.72 -18.30
CA ASN A 59 2.95 -17.03 -19.17
C ASN A 59 2.79 -16.36 -20.56
N ALA A 60 3.17 -15.09 -20.68
CA ALA A 60 3.34 -14.42 -21.95
C ALA A 60 4.65 -14.92 -22.57
N GLU A 61 4.55 -15.85 -23.52
CA GLU A 61 5.72 -16.28 -24.30
C GLU A 61 6.16 -15.14 -25.21
N MET A 62 7.19 -14.43 -24.79
CA MET A 62 7.80 -13.37 -25.59
C MET A 62 8.97 -13.94 -26.39
N ARG A 63 8.84 -13.96 -27.71
CA ARG A 63 9.90 -14.42 -28.61
C ARG A 63 10.80 -13.25 -28.95
N LEU A 64 11.98 -13.25 -28.35
CA LEU A 64 13.02 -12.26 -28.57
C LEU A 64 14.05 -12.80 -29.56
N THR A 65 14.43 -11.96 -30.52
CA THR A 65 15.35 -12.32 -31.60
C THR A 65 16.69 -11.61 -31.45
N THR A 66 16.74 -10.46 -30.77
CA THR A 66 17.96 -9.67 -30.56
C THR A 66 18.15 -9.25 -29.10
N VAL A 67 19.40 -8.89 -28.75
CA VAL A 67 19.76 -8.36 -27.42
C VAL A 67 19.13 -6.99 -27.18
N GLU A 68 18.96 -6.19 -28.24
CA GLU A 68 18.34 -4.86 -28.20
C GLU A 68 16.86 -4.95 -27.81
N GLU A 69 16.13 -5.93 -28.36
CA GLU A 69 14.73 -6.18 -28.00
C GLU A 69 14.58 -6.61 -26.54
N PHE A 70 15.54 -7.38 -26.00
CA PHE A 70 15.54 -7.74 -24.58
C PHE A 70 15.70 -6.51 -23.68
N GLN A 71 16.64 -5.61 -23.98
CA GLN A 71 16.84 -4.40 -23.20
C GLN A 71 15.61 -3.49 -23.26
N ALA A 72 15.01 -3.31 -24.44
CA ALA A 72 13.80 -2.51 -24.61
C ALA A 72 12.63 -3.00 -23.75
N VAL A 73 12.53 -4.32 -23.52
CA VAL A 73 11.48 -4.89 -22.67
C VAL A 73 11.76 -4.62 -21.20
N VAL A 74 13.01 -4.78 -20.77
CA VAL A 74 13.41 -4.44 -19.40
C VAL A 74 13.11 -2.95 -19.13
N ASP A 75 13.46 -2.08 -20.05
CA ASP A 75 13.21 -0.64 -19.94
C ASP A 75 11.70 -0.33 -19.90
N ALA A 76 10.91 -0.99 -20.76
CA ALA A 76 9.45 -0.84 -20.77
C ALA A 76 8.80 -1.30 -19.45
N GLU A 77 9.27 -2.39 -18.84
CA GLU A 77 8.79 -2.85 -17.52
C GLU A 77 9.06 -1.82 -16.42
N TRP A 78 10.26 -1.24 -16.43
CA TRP A 78 10.60 -0.15 -15.53
C TRP A 78 9.71 1.07 -15.75
N ASP A 79 9.53 1.51 -16.99
CA ASP A 79 8.67 2.63 -17.33
C ASP A 79 7.22 2.39 -16.87
N ILE A 80 6.68 1.18 -17.04
CA ILE A 80 5.34 0.82 -16.57
C ILE A 80 5.24 0.95 -15.04
N LEU A 81 6.25 0.48 -14.31
CA LEU A 81 6.29 0.59 -12.85
C LEU A 81 6.38 2.06 -12.40
N TYR A 82 7.27 2.85 -13.00
CA TYR A 82 7.43 4.27 -12.68
C TYR A 82 6.17 5.07 -13.00
N ASN A 83 5.56 4.84 -14.17
CA ASN A 83 4.30 5.49 -14.54
C ASN A 83 3.15 5.17 -13.55
N LYS A 84 3.11 3.95 -13.00
CA LYS A 84 2.13 3.58 -11.95
C LYS A 84 2.37 4.36 -10.67
N LEU A 85 3.63 4.46 -10.24
CA LEU A 85 4.01 5.17 -9.01
C LEU A 85 3.81 6.68 -9.14
N GLU A 86 4.14 7.25 -10.30
CA GLU A 86 3.95 8.67 -10.61
C GLU A 86 2.48 9.05 -10.54
N LYS A 87 1.58 8.29 -11.17
CA LYS A 87 0.13 8.53 -11.07
C LYS A 87 -0.39 8.50 -9.63
N ILE A 88 0.13 7.58 -8.81
CA ILE A 88 -0.25 7.52 -7.39
C ILE A 88 0.26 8.78 -6.66
N HIS A 89 1.47 9.22 -6.96
CA HIS A 89 2.04 10.43 -6.38
C HIS A 89 1.30 11.69 -6.81
N GLU A 90 0.97 11.83 -8.10
CA GLU A 90 0.21 12.95 -8.67
C GLU A 90 -1.20 13.05 -8.08
N SER A 91 -1.81 11.91 -7.72
CA SER A 91 -3.10 11.89 -7.03
C SER A 91 -3.06 12.53 -5.63
N GLY A 92 -1.86 12.76 -5.08
CA GLY A 92 -1.64 13.31 -3.75
C GLY A 92 -1.85 12.31 -2.62
N ALA A 93 -2.02 11.02 -2.93
CA ALA A 93 -2.11 9.96 -1.93
C ALA A 93 -0.82 9.91 -1.09
N LYS A 94 -0.95 10.03 0.23
CA LYS A 94 0.19 9.93 1.16
C LYS A 94 0.30 8.55 1.79
N ILE A 95 -0.77 7.77 1.75
CA ILE A 95 -0.82 6.41 2.28
C ILE A 95 -1.34 5.49 1.18
N VAL A 96 -0.55 4.50 0.82
CA VAL A 96 -0.84 3.51 -0.23
C VAL A 96 -0.90 2.13 0.41
N LEU A 97 -2.08 1.55 0.38
CA LEU A 97 -2.38 0.26 0.99
C LEU A 97 -2.77 -0.71 -0.11
N SER A 98 -2.03 -1.80 -0.26
CA SER A 98 -2.35 -2.84 -1.24
C SER A 98 -2.57 -4.20 -0.60
N LYS A 99 -3.54 -4.94 -1.16
CA LYS A 99 -3.69 -6.38 -0.90
C LYS A 99 -2.47 -7.16 -1.34
N LEU A 100 -1.86 -6.72 -2.44
CA LEU A 100 -0.76 -7.42 -3.07
C LEU A 100 0.60 -6.83 -2.62
N PRO A 101 1.73 -7.50 -2.89
CA PRO A 101 3.05 -6.99 -2.53
C PRO A 101 3.35 -5.62 -3.15
N ILE A 102 4.09 -4.81 -2.39
CA ILE A 102 4.65 -3.52 -2.83
C ILE A 102 6.17 -3.65 -2.66
N GLY A 103 6.93 -3.45 -3.74
CA GLY A 103 8.38 -3.58 -3.75
C GLY A 103 9.11 -2.40 -3.12
N ASP A 104 10.43 -2.50 -3.06
CA ASP A 104 11.35 -1.49 -2.54
C ASP A 104 11.42 -0.21 -3.39
N VAL A 105 11.28 -0.31 -4.70
CA VAL A 105 11.23 0.88 -5.59
C VAL A 105 10.09 1.80 -5.20
N ALA A 106 8.95 1.23 -4.81
CA ALA A 106 7.78 2.00 -4.39
C ALA A 106 7.95 2.65 -3.02
N THR A 107 8.79 2.10 -2.12
CA THR A 107 9.03 2.68 -0.79
C THR A 107 10.00 3.87 -0.82
N GLN A 108 10.72 4.07 -1.93
CA GLN A 108 11.61 5.23 -2.14
C GLN A 108 10.85 6.54 -2.42
N TRP A 109 9.55 6.46 -2.75
CA TRP A 109 8.71 7.63 -2.98
C TRP A 109 8.24 8.27 -1.66
N ASP A 110 7.86 9.55 -1.71
CA ASP A 110 7.34 10.31 -0.55
C ASP A 110 5.88 9.94 -0.20
N MET A 111 5.66 8.64 0.04
CA MET A 111 4.37 8.04 0.35
C MET A 111 4.58 6.83 1.28
N PHE A 112 3.70 6.67 2.26
CA PHE A 112 3.67 5.48 3.11
C PHE A 112 3.12 4.29 2.32
N CYS A 113 3.87 3.21 2.23
CA CYS A 113 3.50 2.05 1.41
C CYS A 113 3.42 0.78 2.27
N ALA A 114 2.27 0.11 2.28
CA ALA A 114 2.08 -1.19 2.92
C ALA A 114 1.38 -2.19 1.98
N GLY A 115 2.06 -3.29 1.70
CA GLY A 115 1.53 -4.39 0.88
C GLY A 115 1.13 -5.60 1.71
N ARG A 116 0.47 -6.58 1.09
CA ARG A 116 -0.01 -7.83 1.72
C ARG A 116 -1.02 -7.61 2.85
N ILE A 117 -1.87 -6.58 2.72
CA ILE A 117 -2.91 -6.32 3.71
C ILE A 117 -4.06 -7.32 3.49
N PRO A 118 -4.56 -7.98 4.56
CA PRO A 118 -5.71 -8.87 4.45
C PRO A 118 -6.93 -8.16 3.87
N GLN A 119 -7.71 -8.86 3.03
CA GLN A 119 -8.92 -8.30 2.41
C GLN A 119 -9.88 -7.74 3.47
N GLU A 120 -10.06 -8.47 4.58
CA GLU A 120 -10.95 -8.04 5.66
C GLU A 120 -10.55 -6.69 6.27
N ASP A 121 -9.25 -6.41 6.35
CA ASP A 121 -8.76 -5.14 6.87
C ASP A 121 -8.92 -4.02 5.83
N LEU A 122 -8.69 -4.30 4.54
CA LEU A 122 -8.99 -3.34 3.46
C LEU A 122 -10.46 -2.95 3.41
N ASP A 123 -11.38 -3.92 3.53
CA ASP A 123 -12.82 -3.65 3.52
C ASP A 123 -13.24 -2.78 4.71
N ARG A 124 -12.60 -2.98 5.88
CA ARG A 124 -12.80 -2.14 7.06
C ARG A 124 -12.26 -0.73 6.85
N ILE A 125 -11.06 -0.59 6.27
CA ILE A 125 -10.46 0.72 5.99
C ILE A 125 -11.32 1.49 4.99
N MET A 126 -11.81 0.83 3.94
CA MET A 126 -12.77 1.40 2.99
C MET A 126 -14.04 1.90 3.70
N ALA A 127 -14.57 1.11 4.64
CA ALA A 127 -15.75 1.50 5.42
C ALA A 127 -15.48 2.66 6.40
N ALA A 128 -14.25 2.84 6.88
CA ALA A 128 -13.90 3.85 7.88
C ALA A 128 -13.39 5.17 7.29
N CYS A 129 -12.46 5.11 6.33
CA CYS A 129 -11.86 6.29 5.68
C CYS A 129 -12.67 6.76 4.46
N GLY A 130 -13.63 5.95 4.00
CA GLY A 130 -14.20 6.11 2.67
C GLY A 130 -13.20 5.78 1.57
N GLY A 131 -13.61 5.94 0.32
CA GLY A 131 -12.83 5.58 -0.86
C GLY A 131 -13.25 4.26 -1.48
N SER A 132 -12.49 3.78 -2.46
CA SER A 132 -12.77 2.54 -3.18
C SER A 132 -11.49 1.78 -3.46
N ILE A 133 -11.58 0.44 -3.44
CA ILE A 133 -10.45 -0.42 -3.78
C ILE A 133 -10.26 -0.38 -5.29
N LEU A 134 -9.13 0.15 -5.75
CA LEU A 134 -8.79 0.26 -7.16
C LEU A 134 -7.98 -0.95 -7.63
N THR A 135 -8.37 -1.52 -8.77
CA THR A 135 -7.61 -2.57 -9.46
C THR A 135 -6.71 -2.02 -10.55
N THR A 136 -6.69 -0.71 -10.78
CA THR A 136 -5.89 -0.05 -11.82
C THR A 136 -5.54 1.38 -11.39
N VAL A 137 -4.32 1.83 -11.67
CA VAL A 137 -3.83 3.18 -11.32
C VAL A 137 -4.42 4.29 -12.19
N SER A 138 -4.93 3.98 -13.39
CA SER A 138 -5.41 4.98 -14.34
C SER A 138 -6.69 5.71 -13.90
N GLN A 139 -7.40 5.17 -12.91
CA GLN A 139 -8.66 5.73 -12.38
C GLN A 139 -8.45 6.37 -10.99
N ILE A 140 -7.21 6.73 -10.66
CA ILE A 140 -6.90 7.32 -9.35
C ILE A 140 -7.24 8.81 -9.35
N ASP A 141 -8.43 9.11 -8.86
CA ASP A 141 -8.92 10.47 -8.68
C ASP A 141 -9.10 10.82 -7.20
N ALA A 142 -9.13 12.10 -6.88
CA ALA A 142 -9.36 12.56 -5.51
C ALA A 142 -10.71 12.10 -4.90
N SER A 143 -11.66 11.66 -5.73
CA SER A 143 -12.96 11.12 -5.29
C SER A 143 -12.90 9.67 -4.81
N VAL A 144 -11.92 8.89 -5.28
CA VAL A 144 -11.77 7.47 -4.91
C VAL A 144 -10.80 7.27 -3.75
N LEU A 145 -10.03 8.29 -3.42
CA LEU A 145 -9.14 8.30 -2.26
C LEU A 145 -9.93 8.44 -0.95
N GLY A 146 -9.57 7.61 0.02
CA GLY A 146 -10.06 7.73 1.39
C GLY A 146 -9.41 8.92 2.10
N LYS A 147 -10.09 9.41 3.15
CA LYS A 147 -9.60 10.49 4.00
C LYS A 147 -9.64 10.03 5.46
N CYS A 148 -8.57 10.29 6.20
CA CYS A 148 -8.58 10.11 7.64
C CYS A 148 -7.98 11.34 8.33
N GLU A 149 -8.37 11.60 9.57
CA GLU A 149 -7.85 12.76 10.33
C GLU A 149 -6.40 12.53 10.77
N LYS A 150 -6.10 11.31 11.23
CA LYS A 150 -4.79 10.94 11.76
C LYS A 150 -4.44 9.53 11.31
N PHE A 151 -3.20 9.37 10.86
CA PHE A 151 -2.59 8.07 10.64
C PHE A 151 -1.29 8.02 11.43
N TYR A 152 -1.10 6.96 12.21
CA TYR A 152 0.16 6.74 12.89
C TYR A 152 0.47 5.26 13.10
N GLU A 153 1.75 4.90 13.05
CA GLU A 153 2.27 3.60 13.49
C GLU A 153 2.65 3.69 14.97
N GLN A 154 2.16 2.78 15.80
CA GLN A 154 2.52 2.71 17.21
C GLN A 154 2.77 1.27 17.63
N GLN A 155 3.88 1.07 18.33
CA GLN A 155 4.16 -0.21 18.97
C GLN A 155 3.19 -0.48 20.12
N VAL A 156 2.52 -1.63 20.08
CA VAL A 156 1.67 -2.15 21.15
C VAL A 156 2.21 -3.52 21.54
N GLY A 157 2.71 -3.65 22.77
CA GLY A 157 3.44 -4.84 23.21
C GLY A 157 4.71 -5.07 22.38
N SER A 158 4.85 -6.26 21.80
CA SER A 158 5.99 -6.62 20.94
C SER A 158 5.72 -6.42 19.45
N GLU A 159 4.53 -5.95 19.07
CA GLU A 159 4.10 -5.79 17.68
C GLU A 159 3.91 -4.29 17.34
N ARG A 160 4.01 -3.96 16.06
CA ARG A 160 3.73 -2.62 15.52
C ARG A 160 2.53 -2.66 14.60
#